data_AF-A0A2M8D6J9-F1
#
_entry.id   AF-A0A2M8D6J9-F1
#
_cell.length_a   1.000
_cell.length_b   1.000
_cell.length_c   1.000
_cell.angle_alpha   90.00
_cell.angle_beta   90.00
_cell.angle_gamma   90.00
#
_symmetry.space_group_name_H-M   'P 1'
#
loop_
_entity.id
_entity.type
_entity.pdbx_description
1 polymer ?
#
loop_
_entity_poly.entity_id
_entity_poly.type
_entity_poly.pdbx_seq_one_letter_code
_entity_poly.pdbx_strand_id
1 'polypeptide(L)' 'MSQDHLIKLACHDCKRINYWSRKNRKSVERKIELKKHCRWCKKHTVHKEAKK' A
#
# COMPACT_ATOMS: atom_id res chain seq x y z
N MET A 1 12.86 10.50 15.06
CA MET A 1 12.75 9.21 14.35
C MET A 1 11.84 9.37 13.14
N SER A 2 12.38 9.65 11.94
CA SER A 2 11.58 9.98 10.77
C SER A 2 10.94 8.74 10.14
N GLN A 3 9.65 8.81 9.82
CA GLN A 3 8.90 7.75 9.13
C GLN A 3 9.05 7.87 7.60
N ASP A 4 10.24 8.21 7.10
CA ASP A 4 10.43 8.57 5.69
C ASP A 4 10.16 7.39 4.75
N HIS A 5 10.38 6.18 5.23
CA HIS A 5 10.21 4.95 4.45
C HIS A 5 8.81 4.35 4.60
N LEU A 6 7.95 4.89 5.47
CA LEU A 6 6.62 4.33 5.71
C LEU A 6 5.68 4.70 4.56
N ILE A 7 5.06 3.67 3.97
CA ILE A 7 4.10 3.78 2.87
C ILE A 7 2.76 3.16 3.26
N LYS A 8 1.68 3.75 2.74
CA LYS A 8 0.32 3.24 2.91
C LYS A 8 -0.06 2.45 1.67
N LEU A 9 -0.71 1.30 1.85
CA LEU A 9 -1.27 0.50 0.77
C LEU A 9 -2.79 0.58 0.85
N ALA A 10 -3.38 1.22 -0.17
CA ALA A 10 -4.82 1.39 -0.31
C ALA A 10 -5.39 0.33 -1.26
N CYS A 11 -6.49 -0.29 -0.86
CA CYS A 11 -7.24 -1.22 -1.71
C CYS A 11 -7.84 -0.47 -2.91
N HIS A 12 -7.79 -1.06 -4.10
CA HIS A 12 -8.36 -0.45 -5.30
C HIS A 12 -9.89 -0.27 -5.22
N ASP A 13 -10.59 -1.28 -4.70
CA ASP A 13 -12.07 -1.33 -4.72
C ASP A 13 -12.69 -0.44 -3.63
N CYS A 14 -12.24 -0.59 -2.37
CA CYS A 14 -12.81 0.16 -1.25
C CYS A 14 -12.04 1.44 -0.90
N LYS A 15 -10.91 1.71 -1.57
CA LYS A 15 -10.01 2.86 -1.34
C LYS A 15 -9.50 2.99 0.11
N ARG A 16 -9.75 2.00 0.97
CA ARG A 16 -9.30 1.98 2.36
C ARG A 16 -7.84 1.56 2.45
N ILE A 17 -7.14 2.20 3.38
CA ILE A 17 -5.77 1.85 3.73
C ILE A 17 -5.83 0.66 4.67
N ASN A 18 -5.41 -0.51 4.17
CA ASN A 18 -5.46 -1.76 4.92
C ASN A 18 -4.08 -2.16 5.47
N TYR A 19 -3.02 -1.71 4.81
CA TYR A 19 -1.66 -2.11 5.14
C TYR A 19 -0.72 -0.92 5.18
N TRP A 20 0.26 -1.04 6.07
CA TRP A 20 1.40 -0.16 6.18
C TRP A 20 2.63 -0.98 5.89
N SER A 21 3.44 -0.50 4.95
CA SER A 21 4.69 -1.15 4.58
C SER A 21 5.81 -0.14 4.59
N ARG A 22 7.05 -0.62 4.45
CA ARG A 22 8.23 0.24 4.32
C ARG A 22 8.77 0.08 2.91
N LYS A 23 9.04 1.19 2.23
CA LYS A 23 9.81 1.18 0.98
C LYS A 23 10.98 2.15 1.08
N ASN A 24 12.09 1.73 0.51
CA ASN A 24 13.21 2.64 0.29
C ASN A 24 12.95 3.41 -1.01
N ARG A 25 12.69 4.73 -0.89
CA ARG A 25 12.37 5.58 -2.03
C ARG A 25 13.51 5.69 -3.03
N LYS A 26 14.77 5.48 -2.60
CA LYS A 26 15.96 5.53 -3.46
C LYS A 26 16.11 4.31 -4.37
N SER A 27 15.64 3.14 -3.95
CA SER A 27 15.81 1.90 -4.71
C SER A 27 14.56 1.46 -5.47
N VAL A 28 13.37 1.91 -5.03
CA VAL A 28 12.09 1.57 -5.65
C VAL A 28 11.34 2.84 -6.01
N GLU A 29 11.61 3.35 -7.21
CA GLU A 29 10.95 4.52 -7.78
C GLU A 29 9.52 4.19 -8.27
N ARG A 30 9.30 2.94 -8.70
CA ARG A 30 7.98 2.49 -9.16
C ARG A 30 6.94 2.45 -8.03
N LYS A 31 5.67 2.71 -8.40
CA LYS A 31 4.54 2.52 -7.51
C LYS A 31 4.39 1.03 -7.20
N ILE A 32 4.26 0.70 -5.92
CA ILE A 32 4.06 -0.68 -5.50
C ILE A 32 2.58 -1.05 -5.67
N GLU A 33 2.32 -2.11 -6.43
CA GLU A 33 1.01 -2.74 -6.55
C GLU A 33 1.12 -4.19 -6.10
N LEU A 34 0.37 -4.55 -5.05
CA LEU A 34 0.41 -5.88 -4.44
C LEU A 34 -1.00 -6.45 -4.36
N LYS A 35 -1.18 -7.69 -4.82
CA LYS A 35 -2.43 -8.43 -4.57
C LYS A 35 -2.43 -8.91 -3.12
N LYS A 36 -3.31 -8.34 -2.30
CA LYS A 36 -3.47 -8.66 -0.88
C LYS A 36 -4.95 -8.84 -0.57
N HIS A 37 -5.22 -9.60 0.48
CA HIS A 37 -6.58 -9.77 0.96
C HIS A 37 -7.11 -8.45 1.55
N CYS A 38 -8.24 -7.96 1.07
CA CYS A 38 -8.93 -6.84 1.68
C CYS A 38 -9.97 -7.35 2.69
N ARG A 39 -9.79 -7.07 3.98
CA ARG A 39 -10.73 -7.46 5.04
C ARG A 39 -12.14 -6.92 4.82
N TRP A 40 -12.26 -5.76 4.17
CA TRP A 40 -13.55 -5.10 3.90
C TRP A 40 -14.28 -5.68 2.70
N CYS A 41 -13.56 -5.99 1.62
CA CYS A 41 -14.14 -6.58 0.43
C CYS A 41 -14.23 -8.11 0.51
N LYS A 42 -13.64 -8.73 1.55
CA LYS A 42 -13.53 -10.18 1.76
C LYS A 42 -12.95 -10.95 0.56
N LYS A 43 -12.17 -10.28 -0.29
CA LYS A 43 -11.53 -10.86 -1.50
C LYS A 43 -10.11 -10.33 -1.66
N HIS A 44 -9.31 -11.02 -2.48
CA HIS A 44 -7.97 -10.56 -2.85
C HIS A 44 -8.08 -9.47 -3.90
N THR A 45 -7.62 -8.27 -3.57
CA THR A 45 -7.67 -7.11 -4.45
C THR A 45 -6.28 -6.54 -4.63
N VAL A 46 -6.09 -5.80 -5.72
CA VAL A 46 -4.86 -5.04 -5.93
C VAL A 46 -4.86 -3.88 -4.94
N HIS A 47 -3.82 -3.82 -4.12
CA HIS A 47 -3.55 -2.71 -3.24
C HIS A 47 -2.44 -1.86 -3.86
N LYS A 48 -2.71 -0.57 -4.03
CA LYS A 48 -1.78 0.39 -4.61
C LYS A 48 -1.17 1.26 -3.52
N GLU A 49 0.07 1.65 -3.72
CA GLU A 49 0.74 2.63 -2.86
C GLU A 49 -0.02 3.97 -2.89
N ALA A 50 -0.52 4.39 -1.73
CA ALA A 50 -1.07 5.71 -1.52
C ALA A 50 0.07 6.63 -1.06
N LYS A 51 0.22 7.77 -1.73
CA LYS A 51 1.12 8.84 -1.26
C LYS A 51 0.62 9.35 0.10
N LYS A 52 1.58 9.78 0.92
CA LYS A 52 1.29 10.49 2.16
C LYS A 52 0.55 11.79 1.84
#